data_AF-A0A1V6IEC2-F1
#
_entry.id   AF-A0A1V6IEC2-F1
#
_cell.length_a   1.000
_cell.length_b   1.000
_cell.length_c   1.000
_cell.angle_alpha   90.00
_cell.angle_beta   90.00
_cell.angle_gamma   90.00
#
_symmetry.space_group_name_H-M   'P 1'
#
loop_
_entity.id
_entity.type
_entity.pdbx_description
1 polymer ?
#
loop_
_entity_poly.entity_id
_entity_poly.type
_entity_poly.pdbx_seq_one_letter_code
_entity_poly.pdbx_strand_id
1 'polypeptide(L)'
;MRLSGSFDEFKENLKRIRYQSGEVDYRKRNHFFTDWAEFNRRYVLDVTGVIGGDKTKKIIKILNENQDRTCLLQGVRPRKREIAYIPACEMDASVINKMMTGDYVGVYSELPGLDVSHVGIIVKKGKTFLRHASSREQCEKVIDQPLDEYIEGKAGIIILRPLMPLSS
;
A
#
# COMPACT_ATOMS: atom_id res chain seq x y z
N MET A 1 14.62 13.28 -0.01
CA MET A 1 13.69 12.13 -0.10
C MET A 1 13.74 11.38 1.22
N ARG A 2 12.65 10.75 1.67
CA ARG A 2 12.51 10.33 3.09
C ARG A 2 13.71 9.56 3.67
N LEU A 3 14.26 8.62 2.91
CA LEU A 3 15.34 7.73 3.35
C LEU A 3 16.72 8.18 2.85
N SER A 4 16.89 9.40 2.36
CA SER A 4 18.13 9.78 1.67
C SER A 4 18.48 11.25 1.83
N GLY A 5 19.73 11.50 2.23
CA GLY A 5 20.34 12.82 2.36
C GLY A 5 20.97 13.34 1.06
N SER A 6 21.15 12.47 0.05
CA SER A 6 21.69 12.86 -1.27
C SER A 6 20.94 12.23 -2.44
N PHE A 7 21.20 12.71 -3.65
CA PHE A 7 20.63 12.16 -4.88
C PHE A 7 21.14 10.74 -5.19
N ASP A 8 22.43 10.48 -4.96
CA ASP A 8 23.01 9.15 -5.18
C ASP A 8 22.44 8.13 -4.19
N GLU A 9 22.36 8.50 -2.92
CA GLU A 9 21.72 7.67 -1.90
C GLU A 9 20.25 7.39 -2.24
N PHE A 10 19.55 8.38 -2.79
CA PHE A 10 18.18 8.17 -3.26
C PHE A 10 18.07 7.15 -4.39
N LYS A 11 18.93 7.21 -5.41
CA LYS A 11 18.91 6.23 -6.51
C LYS A 11 19.08 4.82 -5.95
N GLU A 12 20.00 4.64 -5.01
CA GLU A 12 20.28 3.34 -4.40
C GLU A 12 19.12 2.85 -3.52
N ASN A 13 18.56 3.71 -2.68
CA ASN A 13 17.41 3.34 -1.87
C ASN A 13 16.17 3.08 -2.72
N LEU A 14 15.96 3.83 -3.81
CA LEU A 14 14.86 3.61 -4.74
C LEU A 14 14.94 2.21 -5.38
N LYS A 15 16.14 1.78 -5.79
CA LYS A 15 16.35 0.43 -6.32
C LYS A 15 16.04 -0.63 -5.26
N ARG A 16 16.59 -0.49 -4.05
CA ARG A 16 16.39 -1.44 -2.94
C ARG A 16 14.93 -1.60 -2.55
N ILE A 17 14.18 -0.51 -2.58
CA ILE A 17 12.75 -0.51 -2.21
C ILE A 17 11.90 -1.08 -3.35
N ARG A 18 12.20 -0.73 -4.60
CA ARG A 18 11.39 -1.15 -5.76
C ARG A 18 11.66 -2.58 -6.21
N TYR A 19 12.86 -3.10 -5.97
CA TYR A 19 13.30 -4.39 -6.46
C TYR A 19 13.88 -5.23 -5.33
N GLN A 20 13.49 -6.50 -5.27
CA GLN A 20 13.98 -7.47 -4.31
C GLN A 20 15.51 -7.55 -4.39
N SER A 21 16.18 -7.39 -3.25
CA SER A 21 17.65 -7.31 -3.13
C SER A 21 18.31 -6.15 -3.89
N GLY A 22 17.53 -5.17 -4.39
CA GLY A 22 18.02 -4.03 -5.16
C GLY A 22 18.40 -4.33 -6.62
N GLU A 23 18.11 -5.54 -7.11
CA GLU A 23 18.44 -5.95 -8.48
C GLU A 23 17.36 -5.54 -9.47
N VAL A 24 17.70 -4.66 -10.41
CA VAL A 24 16.76 -4.12 -11.39
C VAL A 24 16.40 -5.17 -12.43
N ASP A 25 15.36 -5.95 -12.13
CA ASP A 25 14.78 -6.98 -13.00
C ASP A 25 13.25 -6.95 -12.88
N TYR A 26 12.56 -7.16 -14.00
CA TYR A 26 11.09 -7.13 -14.04
C TYR A 26 10.46 -8.14 -13.06
N ARG A 27 11.01 -9.35 -12.96
CA ARG A 27 10.51 -10.43 -12.09
C ARG A 27 10.84 -10.21 -10.62
N LYS A 28 11.82 -9.34 -10.32
CA LYS A 28 12.24 -8.97 -8.96
C LYS A 28 11.58 -7.68 -8.46
N ARG A 29 10.83 -6.97 -9.30
CA ARG A 29 10.11 -5.76 -8.89
C ARG A 29 8.99 -6.10 -7.89
N ASN A 30 8.82 -5.27 -6.88
CA ASN A 30 7.68 -5.33 -5.97
C ASN A 30 6.43 -4.81 -6.69
N HIS A 31 5.65 -5.72 -7.26
CA HIS A 31 4.50 -5.39 -8.11
C HIS A 31 3.22 -5.22 -7.31
N PHE A 32 3.03 -6.03 -6.27
CA PHE A 32 1.84 -5.98 -5.42
C PHE A 32 2.09 -5.07 -4.22
N PHE A 33 1.08 -4.36 -3.75
CA PHE A 33 1.26 -3.37 -2.66
C PHE A 33 1.84 -4.00 -1.40
N THR A 34 1.36 -5.19 -1.04
CA THR A 34 1.82 -5.95 0.12
C THR A 34 3.23 -6.53 -0.05
N ASP A 35 3.79 -6.58 -1.27
CA ASP A 35 5.21 -6.94 -1.46
C ASP A 35 6.15 -5.93 -0.79
N TRP A 36 5.71 -4.67 -0.68
CA TRP A 36 6.50 -3.62 -0.05
C TRP A 36 6.67 -3.89 1.45
N ALA A 37 5.65 -4.40 2.13
CA ALA A 37 5.79 -4.84 3.50
C ALA A 37 6.52 -6.20 3.59
N GLU A 38 6.25 -7.13 2.68
CA GLU A 38 6.83 -8.48 2.73
C GLU A 38 8.35 -8.47 2.57
N PHE A 39 8.86 -7.72 1.59
CA PHE A 39 10.28 -7.73 1.23
C PHE A 39 11.06 -6.52 1.77
N ASN A 40 10.39 -5.52 2.36
CA ASN A 40 11.03 -4.35 2.96
C ASN A 40 10.64 -4.10 4.42
N ARG A 41 10.51 -5.16 5.24
CA ARG A 41 10.13 -5.06 6.67
C ARG A 41 11.00 -4.11 7.50
N ARG A 42 12.25 -3.88 7.08
CA ARG A 42 13.15 -2.89 7.72
C ARG A 42 12.70 -1.43 7.49
N TYR A 43 11.95 -1.16 6.42
CA TYR A 43 11.56 0.18 6.01
C TYR A 43 10.05 0.41 6.11
N VAL A 44 9.23 -0.63 6.08
CA VAL A 44 7.77 -0.55 6.08
C VAL A 44 7.19 -1.72 6.85
N LEU A 45 6.21 -1.45 7.72
CA LEU A 45 5.42 -2.47 8.41
C LEU A 45 3.97 -2.43 7.93
N ASP A 46 3.33 -3.60 7.89
CA ASP A 46 1.87 -3.68 7.82
C ASP A 46 1.29 -3.39 9.21
N VAL A 47 0.58 -2.28 9.33
CA VAL A 47 -0.08 -1.84 10.58
C VAL A 47 -1.60 -1.99 10.50
N THR A 48 -2.11 -2.63 9.46
CA THR A 48 -3.55 -2.75 9.21
C THR A 48 -4.27 -3.39 10.39
N GLY A 49 -3.74 -4.51 10.90
CA GLY A 49 -4.29 -5.19 12.08
C GLY A 49 -4.17 -4.38 13.38
N VAL A 50 -3.10 -3.59 13.53
CA VAL A 50 -2.90 -2.73 14.71
C VAL A 50 -3.90 -1.57 14.73
N ILE A 51 -4.16 -0.98 13.57
CA ILE A 51 -5.10 0.12 13.41
C ILE A 51 -6.55 -0.39 13.50
N GLY A 52 -6.87 -1.44 12.75
CA GLY A 52 -8.21 -2.02 12.65
C GLY A 52 -8.64 -2.82 13.87
N GLY A 53 -7.72 -3.48 14.57
CA GLY A 53 -8.07 -4.33 15.71
C GLY A 53 -9.04 -5.44 15.30
N ASP A 54 -10.13 -5.58 16.05
CA ASP A 54 -11.24 -6.52 15.83
C ASP A 54 -11.99 -6.28 14.52
N LYS A 55 -11.91 -5.07 13.96
CA LYS A 55 -12.51 -4.71 12.65
C LYS A 55 -11.72 -5.21 11.45
N THR A 56 -10.54 -5.80 11.69
CA THR A 56 -9.67 -6.28 10.62
C THR A 56 -10.18 -7.61 10.09
N LYS A 57 -10.38 -7.71 8.77
CA LYS A 57 -10.61 -8.98 8.08
C LYS A 57 -9.32 -9.52 7.50
N LYS A 58 -9.21 -10.85 7.46
CA LYS A 58 -8.07 -11.55 6.85
C LYS A 58 -8.57 -12.48 5.76
N ILE A 59 -7.86 -12.51 4.64
CA ILE A 59 -8.13 -13.41 3.53
C ILE A 59 -6.82 -13.89 2.93
N ILE A 60 -6.80 -15.13 2.44
CA ILE A 60 -5.67 -15.67 1.69
C ILE A 60 -5.97 -15.50 0.21
N LYS A 61 -5.03 -14.90 -0.53
CA LYS A 61 -5.05 -14.84 -2.00
C LYS A 61 -3.80 -15.49 -2.59
N ILE A 62 -3.91 -15.94 -3.83
CA ILE A 62 -2.75 -16.24 -4.67
C ILE A 62 -2.55 -15.01 -5.55
N LEU A 63 -1.61 -14.14 -5.18
CA LEU A 63 -1.29 -12.95 -5.98
C LEU A 63 -0.75 -13.35 -7.33
N ASN A 64 -1.03 -12.53 -8.34
CA ASN A 64 -0.80 -12.75 -9.76
C ASN A 64 -1.68 -13.81 -10.44
N GLU A 65 -2.53 -14.56 -9.74
CA GLU A 65 -3.36 -15.61 -10.34
C GLU A 65 -4.84 -15.20 -10.44
N ASN A 66 -5.37 -15.18 -11.66
CA ASN A 66 -6.78 -14.93 -11.95
C ASN A 66 -7.66 -16.16 -11.63
N GLN A 67 -8.99 -16.00 -11.68
CA GLN A 67 -9.93 -17.10 -11.46
C GLN A 67 -9.75 -18.26 -12.45
N ASP A 68 -9.39 -17.94 -13.69
CA ASP A 68 -9.11 -18.90 -14.77
C ASP A 68 -7.66 -19.46 -14.73
N ARG A 69 -6.91 -19.18 -13.65
CA ARG A 69 -5.50 -19.52 -13.43
C ARG A 69 -4.51 -18.85 -14.39
N THR A 70 -4.95 -17.86 -15.18
CA THR A 70 -4.03 -17.02 -15.95
C THR A 70 -3.30 -16.03 -15.05
N CYS A 71 -2.17 -15.50 -15.53
CA CYS A 71 -1.37 -14.55 -14.78
C CYS A 71 -1.67 -13.09 -15.18
N LEU A 72 -1.87 -12.20 -14.20
CA LEU A 72 -1.97 -10.74 -14.42
C LEU A 72 -0.68 -10.18 -15.03
N LEU A 73 0.46 -10.63 -14.52
CA LEU A 73 1.81 -10.21 -14.91
C LEU A 73 2.57 -11.43 -15.46
N GLN A 74 2.90 -11.37 -16.74
CA GLN A 74 3.62 -12.45 -17.43
C GLN A 74 5.05 -12.60 -16.90
N GLY A 75 5.46 -13.81 -16.55
CA GLY A 75 6.80 -14.10 -16.02
C GLY A 75 7.02 -13.75 -14.54
N VAL A 76 6.02 -13.19 -13.85
CA VAL A 76 6.02 -13.07 -12.39
C VAL A 76 5.37 -14.32 -11.80
N ARG A 77 6.00 -14.95 -10.81
CA ARG A 77 5.46 -16.17 -10.19
C ARG A 77 4.28 -15.83 -9.28
N PRO A 78 3.16 -16.56 -9.36
CA PRO A 78 2.09 -16.43 -8.37
C PRO A 78 2.56 -16.75 -6.95
N ARG A 79 2.02 -16.04 -5.96
CA ARG A 79 2.43 -16.19 -4.55
C ARG A 79 1.24 -16.14 -3.62
N LYS A 80 1.15 -17.12 -2.72
CA LYS A 80 0.20 -17.12 -1.61
C LYS A 80 0.51 -15.95 -0.66
N ARG A 81 -0.48 -15.14 -0.33
CA ARG A 81 -0.38 -13.99 0.57
C ARG A 81 -1.62 -13.96 1.48
N GLU A 82 -1.39 -13.88 2.79
CA GLU A 82 -2.43 -13.44 3.72
C GLU A 82 -2.53 -11.92 3.62
N ILE A 83 -3.75 -11.42 3.39
CA ILE A 83 -4.06 -10.01 3.29
C ILE A 83 -4.94 -9.65 4.48
N ALA A 84 -4.45 -8.74 5.31
CA ALA A 84 -5.26 -8.04 6.30
C ALA A 84 -5.80 -6.75 5.67
N TYR A 85 -7.09 -6.47 5.87
CA TYR A 85 -7.71 -5.23 5.42
C TYR A 85 -8.80 -4.78 6.40
N ILE A 86 -9.05 -3.48 6.46
CA ILE A 86 -10.16 -2.90 7.21
C ILE A 86 -11.29 -2.61 6.21
N PRO A 87 -12.46 -3.25 6.35
CA PRO A 87 -13.60 -2.98 5.47
C PRO A 87 -14.01 -1.50 5.53
N ALA A 88 -14.45 -0.93 4.41
CA ALA A 88 -14.80 0.49 4.37
C ALA A 88 -15.96 0.85 5.33
N CYS A 89 -16.89 -0.07 5.55
CA CYS A 89 -17.98 0.11 6.53
C CYS A 89 -17.50 0.20 7.99
N GLU A 90 -16.29 -0.27 8.29
CA GLU A 90 -15.69 -0.26 9.63
C GLU A 90 -14.78 0.97 9.87
N MET A 91 -14.65 1.84 8.87
CA MET A 91 -13.76 3.00 8.87
C MET A 91 -14.33 4.19 9.64
N ASP A 92 -14.55 4.01 10.93
CA ASP A 92 -15.03 5.07 11.82
C ASP A 92 -13.89 5.92 12.41
N ALA A 93 -14.27 6.89 13.26
CA ALA A 93 -13.32 7.77 13.93
C ALA A 93 -12.26 7.02 14.75
N SER A 94 -12.59 5.87 15.36
CA SER A 94 -11.64 5.10 16.16
C SER A 94 -10.50 4.52 15.32
N VAL A 95 -10.79 4.16 14.06
CA VAL A 95 -9.80 3.67 13.09
C VAL A 95 -9.03 4.84 12.49
N ILE A 96 -9.73 5.87 12.00
CA ILE A 96 -9.13 7.04 11.33
C ILE A 96 -8.18 7.78 12.27
N ASN A 97 -8.50 7.86 13.57
CA ASN A 97 -7.67 8.56 14.55
C ASN A 97 -6.31 7.87 14.78
N LYS A 98 -6.22 6.55 14.64
CA LYS A 98 -4.96 5.78 14.78
C LYS A 98 -4.02 5.89 13.58
N MET A 99 -4.51 6.39 12.45
CA MET A 99 -3.68 6.67 11.27
C MET A 99 -2.76 7.85 11.51
N MET A 100 -1.62 7.86 10.84
CA MET A 100 -0.61 8.91 10.95
C MET A 100 -0.32 9.51 9.58
N THR A 101 0.02 10.80 9.55
CA THR A 101 0.57 11.42 8.34
C THR A 101 1.79 10.62 7.87
N GLY A 102 1.80 10.26 6.59
CA GLY A 102 2.86 9.44 6.00
C GLY A 102 2.56 7.94 5.96
N ASP A 103 1.47 7.46 6.56
CA ASP A 103 0.99 6.09 6.32
C ASP A 103 0.65 5.91 4.84
N TYR A 104 1.05 4.78 4.27
CA TYR A 104 0.68 4.38 2.91
C TYR A 104 -0.62 3.60 2.96
N VAL A 105 -1.57 3.97 2.13
CA VAL A 105 -2.88 3.32 2.03
C VAL A 105 -3.00 2.66 0.68
N GLY A 106 -3.41 1.40 0.68
CA GLY A 106 -3.84 0.68 -0.49
C GLY A 106 -5.34 0.38 -0.41
N VAL A 107 -6.10 0.70 -1.45
CA VAL A 107 -7.50 0.31 -1.58
C VAL A 107 -7.56 -1.19 -1.86
N TYR A 108 -8.11 -1.95 -0.93
CA TYR A 108 -8.26 -3.40 -1.08
C TYR A 108 -9.07 -3.73 -2.33
N SER A 109 -8.53 -4.62 -3.16
CA SER A 109 -9.19 -5.14 -4.34
C SER A 109 -9.86 -6.47 -4.01
N GLU A 110 -11.09 -6.69 -4.47
CA GLU A 110 -11.75 -8.01 -4.38
C GLU A 110 -11.33 -8.94 -5.52
N LEU A 111 -10.69 -8.40 -6.57
CA LEU A 111 -10.24 -9.21 -7.71
C LEU A 111 -9.26 -10.30 -7.26
N PRO A 112 -9.43 -11.54 -7.75
CA PRO A 112 -8.44 -12.59 -7.57
C PRO A 112 -7.10 -12.19 -8.18
N GLY A 113 -6.01 -12.63 -7.59
CA GLY A 113 -4.67 -12.26 -8.06
C GLY A 113 -4.21 -10.86 -7.68
N LEU A 114 -5.08 -9.96 -7.20
CA LEU A 114 -4.74 -8.58 -6.88
C LEU A 114 -5.03 -8.25 -5.41
N ASP A 115 -4.08 -7.59 -4.75
CA ASP A 115 -4.25 -7.12 -3.37
C ASP A 115 -4.85 -5.72 -3.31
N VAL A 116 -4.35 -4.80 -4.11
CA VAL A 116 -4.72 -3.38 -4.09
C VAL A 116 -4.95 -2.83 -5.49
N SER A 117 -5.98 -1.99 -5.63
CA SER A 117 -6.33 -1.33 -6.91
C SER A 117 -5.78 0.09 -7.03
N HIS A 118 -5.57 0.78 -5.91
CA HIS A 118 -5.05 2.15 -5.89
C HIS A 118 -4.28 2.44 -4.60
N VAL A 119 -3.32 3.34 -4.65
CA VAL A 119 -2.50 3.71 -3.49
C VAL A 119 -2.45 5.21 -3.25
N GLY A 120 -2.22 5.60 -2.00
CA GLY A 120 -1.98 6.98 -1.60
C GLY A 120 -1.29 7.09 -0.26
N ILE A 121 -1.16 8.32 0.23
CA ILE A 121 -0.50 8.65 1.50
C ILE A 121 -1.48 9.41 2.39
N ILE A 122 -1.59 9.04 3.66
CA ILE A 122 -2.37 9.78 4.64
C ILE A 122 -1.72 11.13 4.93
N VAL A 123 -2.54 12.19 4.93
CA VAL A 123 -2.16 13.54 5.32
C VAL A 123 -3.19 14.08 6.32
N LYS A 124 -2.76 14.39 7.54
CA LYS A 124 -3.60 15.03 8.56
C LYS A 124 -3.39 16.56 8.56
N LYS A 125 -4.46 17.31 8.33
CA LYS A 125 -4.53 18.78 8.32
C LYS A 125 -5.84 19.23 9.01
N GLY A 126 -5.99 18.93 10.30
CA GLY A 126 -7.27 19.09 11.02
C GLY A 126 -8.31 18.01 10.68
N LYS A 127 -8.40 17.61 9.40
CA LYS A 127 -9.07 16.39 8.91
C LYS A 127 -8.05 15.40 8.33
N THR A 128 -8.49 14.18 8.06
CA THR A 128 -7.66 13.14 7.41
C THR A 128 -7.95 13.13 5.91
N PHE A 129 -6.89 13.26 5.12
CA PHE A 129 -6.95 13.25 3.66
C PHE A 129 -6.12 12.08 3.11
N LEU A 130 -6.54 11.56 1.96
CA LEU A 130 -5.70 10.73 1.11
C LEU A 130 -5.05 11.62 0.05
N ARG A 131 -3.72 11.71 0.08
CA ARG A 131 -2.92 12.27 -1.01
C ARG A 131 -2.62 11.20 -2.04
N HIS A 132 -3.10 11.34 -3.26
CA HIS A 132 -2.90 10.33 -4.31
C HIS A 132 -2.77 10.97 -5.70
N ALA A 133 -2.13 10.24 -6.61
CA ALA A 133 -2.06 10.63 -8.02
C ALA A 133 -3.36 10.19 -8.69
N SER A 134 -4.22 11.15 -9.02
CA SER A 134 -5.45 10.87 -9.74
C SER A 134 -5.15 10.67 -11.23
N SER A 135 -5.82 9.70 -11.85
CA SER A 135 -5.81 9.47 -13.30
C SER A 135 -7.13 9.85 -13.99
N ARG A 136 -8.08 10.43 -13.25
CA ARG A 136 -9.31 10.98 -13.84
C ARG A 136 -8.91 12.05 -14.85
N GLU A 137 -9.55 12.06 -16.02
CA GLU A 137 -9.20 12.90 -17.19
C GLU A 137 -9.08 14.40 -16.86
N GLN A 138 -9.72 14.88 -15.80
CA GLN A 138 -9.69 16.29 -15.37
C GLN A 138 -8.64 16.57 -14.27
N CYS A 139 -7.92 15.56 -13.79
CA CYS A 139 -7.04 15.63 -12.62
C CYS A 139 -5.83 14.69 -12.78
N GLU A 140 -4.95 14.95 -13.74
CA GLU A 140 -3.62 14.31 -13.87
C GLU A 140 -2.59 14.92 -12.89
N LYS A 141 -3.00 15.05 -11.63
CA LYS A 141 -2.18 15.71 -10.59
C LYS A 141 -2.32 15.02 -9.24
N VAL A 142 -1.38 15.32 -8.37
CA VAL A 142 -1.47 14.96 -6.95
C VAL A 142 -2.54 15.83 -6.30
N ILE A 143 -3.55 15.20 -5.72
CA ILE A 143 -4.64 15.86 -4.99
C ILE A 143 -4.71 15.35 -3.55
N ASP A 144 -5.22 16.20 -2.65
CA ASP A 144 -5.63 15.82 -1.30
C ASP A 144 -7.17 15.67 -1.32
N GLN A 145 -7.67 14.46 -1.15
CA GLN A 145 -9.12 14.18 -1.08
C GLN A 145 -9.49 13.75 0.34
N PRO A 146 -10.63 14.21 0.92
CA PRO A 146 -11.09 13.72 2.22
C PRO A 146 -11.17 12.19 2.24
N LEU A 147 -10.60 11.56 3.27
CA LEU A 147 -10.45 10.10 3.31
C LEU A 147 -11.80 9.40 3.38
N ASP A 148 -12.72 9.93 4.18
CA ASP A 148 -14.11 9.46 4.35
C ASP A 148 -14.88 9.44 3.04
N GLU A 149 -14.82 10.51 2.25
CA GLU A 149 -15.42 10.57 0.92
C GLU A 149 -14.75 9.60 -0.06
N TYR A 150 -13.44 9.41 0.03
CA TYR A 150 -12.69 8.58 -0.91
C TYR A 150 -12.94 7.07 -0.73
N ILE A 151 -13.12 6.64 0.52
CA ILE A 151 -13.34 5.22 0.87
C ILE A 151 -14.79 4.78 0.66
N GLU A 152 -15.72 5.72 0.49
CA GLU A 152 -17.11 5.41 0.19
C GLU A 152 -17.21 4.54 -1.08
N GLY A 153 -17.97 3.46 -1.00
CA GLY A 153 -18.13 2.49 -2.08
C GLY A 153 -16.91 1.60 -2.37
N LYS A 154 -15.85 1.65 -1.55
CA LYS A 154 -14.69 0.75 -1.66
C LYS A 154 -14.85 -0.47 -0.77
N ALA A 155 -14.19 -1.57 -1.13
CA ALA A 155 -14.25 -2.80 -0.33
C ALA A 155 -13.53 -2.67 1.03
N GLY A 156 -12.46 -1.88 1.08
CA GLY A 156 -11.69 -1.63 2.30
C GLY A 156 -10.31 -1.10 1.99
N ILE A 157 -9.46 -1.02 3.01
CA ILE A 157 -8.10 -0.52 2.89
C ILE A 157 -7.07 -1.38 3.64
N ILE A 158 -5.84 -1.33 3.15
CA ILE A 158 -4.62 -1.86 3.75
C ILE A 158 -3.74 -0.66 4.11
N ILE A 159 -3.11 -0.69 5.28
CA ILE A 159 -2.31 0.42 5.78
C ILE A 159 -0.90 -0.07 6.09
N LEU A 160 0.07 0.50 5.37
CA LEU A 160 1.49 0.25 5.60
C LEU A 160 2.12 1.49 6.24
N ARG A 161 2.82 1.31 7.35
CA ARG A 161 3.53 2.38 8.05
C ARG A 161 5.01 2.33 7.73
N PRO A 162 5.55 3.33 7.03
CA PRO A 162 6.99 3.44 6.84
C PRO A 162 7.72 3.74 8.17
N LEU A 163 8.84 3.06 8.40
CA LEU A 163 9.70 3.20 9.58
C LEU A 163 10.74 4.30 9.36
N MET A 164 11.05 5.07 10.40
CA MET A 164 12.21 5.95 10.38
C MET A 164 13.46 5.05 10.36
N PRO A 165 14.46 5.29 9.49
CA PRO A 165 15.74 4.65 9.66
C PRO A 165 16.28 5.08 11.03
N LEU A 166 16.76 4.12 11.82
CA LEU A 166 17.48 4.43 13.06
C LEU A 166 18.61 5.40 12.68
N SER A 167 18.65 6.56 13.32
CA SER A 167 19.79 7.46 13.22
C SER A 167 21.04 6.68 13.63
N SER A 168 21.94 6.48 12.68
CA SER A 168 23.31 6.01 12.93
C SER A 168 24.14 7.13 13.53
#